data_AF-A0A920EG45-F1
#
_entry.id   AF-A0A920EG45-F1
#
_cell.length_a   1.000
_cell.length_b   1.000
_cell.length_c   1.000
_cell.angle_alpha   90.00
_cell.angle_beta   90.00
_cell.angle_gamma   90.00
#
_symmetry.space_group_name_H-M   'P 1'
#
loop_
_entity.id
_entity.type
_entity.pdbx_description
1 polymer ?
#
loop_
_entity_poly.entity_id
_entity_poly.type
_entity_poly.pdbx_seq_one_letter_code
_entity_poly.pdbx_strand_id
1 'polypeptide(L)'
;MIEISSEKIIQKLIESNKSFKSNHEVSWDSGKPRMRLAILTCMDCRINPFAICDISVGDAHVIRNAGARVTEDSIRSLVISHKFMETTTWCIIHHTECGMHALSEEIITDLLKDDLESAVLEDGIWKNPERESTKNKKPGSNYAEHIHWYTFEDQRKTLISDIEVLKNHPLVPSHIDIFGFIFDINSGELKLID
;
A
#
# COMPACT_ATOMS: atom_id res chain seq x y z
N MET A 1 -3.90 19.98 12.17
CA MET A 1 -2.83 18.95 12.29
C MET A 1 -1.90 19.36 13.42
N ILE A 2 -1.48 18.42 14.27
CA ILE A 2 -0.45 18.69 15.29
C ILE A 2 0.91 18.62 14.58
N GLU A 3 1.63 19.73 14.51
CA GLU A 3 2.98 19.75 13.93
C GLU A 3 3.97 19.15 14.95
N ILE A 4 4.42 17.92 14.70
CA ILE A 4 5.40 17.22 15.53
C ILE A 4 6.73 17.22 14.78
N SER A 5 7.81 17.66 15.43
CA SER A 5 9.13 17.64 14.80
C SER A 5 9.58 16.21 14.48
N SER A 6 10.36 16.05 13.40
CA SER A 6 10.90 14.74 13.01
C SER A 6 11.65 14.04 14.15
N GLU A 7 12.41 14.80 14.95
CA GLU A 7 13.10 14.28 16.13
C GLU A 7 12.15 13.65 17.16
N LYS A 8 11.03 14.32 17.47
CA LYS A 8 10.03 13.81 18.41
C LYS A 8 9.33 12.57 17.86
N ILE A 9 9.05 12.53 16.55
CA ILE A 9 8.47 11.36 15.89
C ILE A 9 9.41 10.16 16.05
N ILE A 10 10.70 10.33 15.73
CA ILE A 10 11.69 9.26 15.82
C ILE A 10 11.89 8.79 17.27
N GLN A 11 11.96 9.70 18.24
CA GLN A 11 12.05 9.35 19.66
C GLN A 11 10.85 8.49 20.09
N LYS A 12 9.63 8.90 19.73
CA LYS A 12 8.42 8.13 20.02
C LYS A 12 8.49 6.72 19.44
N LEU A 13 8.98 6.54 18.22
CA LEU A 13 9.12 5.21 17.60
C LEU A 13 10.11 4.32 18.38
N ILE A 14 11.26 4.86 18.76
CA ILE A 14 12.28 4.13 19.54
C ILE A 14 11.74 3.75 20.91
N GLU A 15 11.04 4.65 21.60
CA GLU A 15 10.43 4.40 22.90
C GLU A 15 9.29 3.37 22.80
N SER A 16 8.44 3.48 21.78
CA SER A 16 7.38 2.50 21.52
C SER A 16 7.96 1.11 21.28
N ASN A 17 9.09 0.99 20.57
CA ASN A 17 9.77 -0.29 20.37
C ASN A 17 10.34 -0.87 21.68
N LYS A 18 10.86 -0.04 22.60
CA LYS A 18 11.29 -0.52 23.92
C LYS A 18 10.13 -1.14 24.68
N SER A 19 8.97 -0.49 24.66
CA SER A 19 7.75 -1.04 25.24
C SER A 19 7.31 -2.33 24.54
N PHE A 20 7.35 -2.37 23.20
CA PHE A 20 7.04 -3.58 22.43
C PHE A 20 7.92 -4.75 22.86
N LYS A 21 9.24 -4.56 22.91
CA LYS A 21 10.23 -5.57 23.32
C LYS A 21 9.97 -6.14 24.71
N SER A 22 9.54 -5.30 25.66
CA SER A 22 9.29 -5.73 27.04
C SER A 22 7.97 -6.47 27.23
N ASN A 23 6.97 -6.21 26.36
CA ASN A 23 5.60 -6.64 26.58
C ASN A 23 5.10 -7.71 25.59
N HIS A 24 5.87 -8.04 24.54
CA HIS A 24 5.44 -8.99 23.52
C HIS A 24 6.45 -10.14 23.41
N GLU A 25 5.98 -11.36 23.66
CA GLU A 25 6.71 -12.58 23.26
C GLU A 25 6.43 -12.86 21.78
N VAL A 26 7.47 -12.76 20.97
CA VAL A 26 7.44 -13.09 19.54
C VAL A 26 8.59 -14.03 19.25
N SER A 27 8.31 -15.15 18.58
CA SER A 27 9.36 -16.02 18.03
C SER A 27 9.87 -15.41 16.73
N TRP A 28 11.19 -15.27 16.63
CA TRP A 28 11.90 -14.76 15.46
C TRP A 28 12.59 -15.87 14.67
N ASP A 29 12.26 -17.12 14.97
CA ASP A 29 13.03 -18.30 14.52
C ASP A 29 12.79 -18.64 13.04
N SER A 30 11.74 -18.09 12.44
CA SER A 30 11.38 -18.33 11.06
C SER A 30 10.72 -17.11 10.42
N GLY A 31 11.11 -16.80 9.18
CA GLY A 31 10.41 -15.84 8.32
C GLY A 31 9.23 -16.44 7.56
N LYS A 32 8.98 -17.74 7.68
CA LYS A 32 7.97 -18.48 6.90
C LYS A 32 6.56 -18.24 7.46
N PRO A 33 5.60 -17.75 6.66
CA PRO A 33 4.23 -17.50 7.13
C PRO A 33 3.50 -18.78 7.56
N ARG A 34 3.00 -18.81 8.80
CA ARG A 34 2.30 -19.98 9.37
C ARG A 34 1.02 -20.34 8.60
N MET A 35 0.29 -19.33 8.12
CA MET A 35 -0.96 -19.52 7.38
C MET A 35 -0.74 -19.75 5.89
N ARG A 36 0.51 -19.71 5.41
CA ARG A 36 0.84 -19.71 3.96
C ARG A 36 0.10 -18.60 3.20
N LEU A 37 -0.14 -17.47 3.88
CA LEU A 37 -0.88 -16.33 3.39
C LEU A 37 0.06 -15.20 2.96
N ALA A 38 -0.22 -14.57 1.83
CA ALA A 38 0.35 -13.28 1.44
C ALA A 38 -0.79 -12.28 1.19
N ILE A 39 -0.69 -11.09 1.76
CA ILE A 39 -1.65 -10.00 1.60
C ILE A 39 -0.97 -8.88 0.81
N LEU A 40 -1.56 -8.46 -0.29
CA LEU A 40 -1.25 -7.20 -0.97
C LEU A 40 -2.34 -6.19 -0.60
N THR A 41 -1.98 -5.08 0.05
CA THR A 41 -2.95 -4.04 0.42
C THR A 41 -2.40 -2.62 0.25
N CYS A 42 -3.25 -1.62 0.45
CA CYS A 42 -2.87 -0.22 0.28
C CYS A 42 -1.96 0.24 1.43
N MET A 43 -1.08 1.21 1.18
CA MET A 43 -0.26 1.88 2.18
C MET A 43 -1.03 2.88 3.07
N ASP A 44 -2.34 3.02 2.87
CA ASP A 44 -3.20 3.93 3.63
C ASP A 44 -3.06 3.74 5.15
N CYS A 45 -2.87 4.84 5.87
CA CYS A 45 -2.58 4.84 7.30
C CYS A 45 -3.75 4.36 8.18
N ARG A 46 -4.96 4.29 7.63
CA ARG A 46 -6.17 3.76 8.30
C ARG A 46 -6.23 2.23 8.22
N ILE A 47 -5.44 1.61 7.34
CA ILE A 47 -5.47 0.17 7.12
C ILE A 47 -4.43 -0.52 8.01
N ASN A 48 -4.94 -1.24 9.01
CA ASN A 48 -4.15 -2.17 9.82
C ASN A 48 -4.49 -3.62 9.42
N PRO A 49 -3.72 -4.25 8.51
CA PRO A 49 -4.04 -5.59 8.03
C PRO A 49 -4.03 -6.66 9.12
N PHE A 50 -3.25 -6.46 10.20
CA PHE A 50 -3.24 -7.39 11.33
C PHE A 50 -4.57 -7.39 12.07
N ALA A 51 -5.12 -6.20 12.36
CA ALA A 51 -6.39 -6.08 13.05
C ALA A 51 -7.58 -6.45 12.14
N ILE A 52 -7.55 -6.04 10.86
CA ILE A 52 -8.65 -6.28 9.92
C ILE A 52 -8.82 -7.77 9.63
N CYS A 53 -7.71 -8.52 9.52
CA CYS A 53 -7.73 -9.94 9.17
C CYS A 53 -7.57 -10.87 10.38
N ASP A 54 -7.49 -10.32 11.60
CA ASP A 54 -7.19 -11.05 12.84
C ASP A 54 -5.98 -11.99 12.73
N ILE A 55 -4.89 -11.47 12.16
CA ILE A 55 -3.63 -12.22 12.01
C ILE A 55 -2.59 -11.73 13.02
N SER A 56 -1.73 -12.64 13.46
CA SER A 56 -0.63 -12.36 14.39
C SER A 56 0.73 -12.28 13.69
N VAL A 57 1.75 -11.83 14.42
CA VAL A 57 3.14 -11.85 13.92
C VAL A 57 3.53 -13.26 13.49
N GLY A 58 4.04 -13.39 12.27
CA GLY A 58 4.45 -14.68 11.67
C GLY A 58 3.37 -15.39 10.86
N ASP A 59 2.13 -14.89 10.82
CA ASP A 59 1.03 -15.59 10.11
C ASP A 59 1.03 -15.38 8.60
N ALA A 60 1.30 -14.17 8.15
CA ALA A 60 1.22 -13.78 6.74
C ALA A 60 2.39 -12.87 6.34
N HIS A 61 2.73 -12.89 5.05
CA HIS A 61 3.43 -11.76 4.46
C HIS A 61 2.45 -10.64 4.14
N VAL A 62 2.86 -9.39 4.39
CA VAL A 62 2.06 -8.20 4.11
C VAL A 62 2.87 -7.27 3.22
N ILE A 63 2.42 -7.12 1.98
CA ILE A 63 3.00 -6.26 0.95
C ILE A 63 2.09 -5.06 0.80
N ARG A 64 2.67 -3.85 0.78
CA ARG A 64 1.89 -2.60 0.71
C ARG A 64 2.47 -1.63 -0.31
N ASN A 65 1.59 -1.03 -1.11
CA ASN A 65 1.92 0.07 -2.01
C ASN A 65 0.73 1.04 -2.15
N ALA A 66 0.88 2.10 -2.93
CA ALA A 66 -0.22 3.01 -3.22
C ALA A 66 -1.32 2.30 -4.00
N GLY A 67 -2.51 2.14 -3.38
CA GLY A 67 -3.68 1.56 -4.04
C GLY A 67 -3.76 0.02 -4.09
N ALA A 68 -2.85 -0.71 -3.41
CA ALA A 68 -2.81 -2.19 -3.42
C ALA A 68 -2.65 -2.77 -4.84
N ARG A 69 -1.86 -2.11 -5.68
CA ARG A 69 -1.77 -2.37 -7.12
C ARG A 69 -0.83 -3.52 -7.43
N VAL A 70 -1.20 -4.35 -8.40
CA VAL A 70 -0.34 -5.41 -8.93
C VAL A 70 0.69 -4.79 -9.86
N THR A 71 1.86 -4.50 -9.29
CA THR A 71 3.03 -3.94 -9.98
C THR A 71 4.15 -4.98 -10.10
N GLU A 72 5.17 -4.70 -10.90
CA GLU A 72 6.38 -5.54 -10.98
C GLU A 72 6.98 -5.86 -9.59
N ASP A 73 7.02 -4.88 -8.68
CA ASP A 73 7.57 -5.09 -7.33
C ASP A 73 6.65 -5.96 -6.45
N SER A 74 5.34 -5.83 -6.63
CA SER A 74 4.35 -6.63 -5.90
C SER A 74 4.36 -8.07 -6.40
N ILE A 75 4.42 -8.28 -7.72
CA ILE A 75 4.58 -9.61 -8.34
C ILE A 75 5.89 -10.24 -7.88
N ARG A 76 7.01 -9.51 -7.96
CA ARG A 76 8.32 -9.95 -7.45
C ARG A 76 8.22 -10.43 -6.00
N SER A 77 7.54 -9.67 -5.15
CA SER A 77 7.39 -9.98 -3.73
C SER A 77 6.47 -11.20 -3.48
N LEU A 78 5.34 -11.29 -4.18
CA LEU A 78 4.41 -12.43 -4.10
C LEU A 78 5.06 -13.73 -4.59
N VAL A 79 5.79 -13.68 -5.71
CA VAL A 79 6.52 -14.82 -6.25
C VAL A 79 7.61 -15.29 -5.28
N ILE A 80 8.36 -14.38 -4.66
CA ILE A 80 9.34 -14.74 -3.61
C ILE A 80 8.64 -15.38 -2.40
N SER A 81 7.54 -14.77 -1.95
CA SER A 81 6.72 -15.26 -0.85
C SER A 81 6.24 -16.70 -1.09
N HIS A 82 5.81 -17.02 -2.31
CA HIS A 82 5.45 -18.39 -2.66
C HIS A 82 6.69 -19.29 -2.78
N LYS A 83 7.61 -18.93 -3.67
CA LYS A 83 8.68 -19.83 -4.13
C LYS A 83 9.65 -20.23 -3.01
N PHE A 84 9.91 -19.32 -2.08
CA PHE A 84 10.89 -19.54 -1.00
C PHE A 84 10.25 -19.66 0.37
N MET A 85 9.01 -19.18 0.54
CA MET A 85 8.33 -19.12 1.85
C MET A 85 6.98 -19.86 1.86
N GLU A 86 6.66 -20.58 0.76
CA GLU A 86 5.54 -21.51 0.61
C GLU A 86 4.15 -20.90 0.82
N THR A 87 3.96 -19.60 0.58
CA THR A 87 2.60 -19.05 0.57
C THR A 87 1.81 -19.59 -0.63
N THR A 88 0.58 -20.03 -0.40
CA THR A 88 -0.31 -20.63 -1.43
C THR A 88 -1.63 -19.87 -1.56
N THR A 89 -1.91 -18.96 -0.64
CA THR A 89 -3.13 -18.14 -0.64
C THR A 89 -2.75 -16.67 -0.67
N TRP A 90 -3.20 -15.94 -1.68
CA TRP A 90 -2.93 -14.52 -1.88
C TRP A 90 -4.23 -13.71 -1.80
N CYS A 91 -4.25 -12.67 -0.96
CA CYS A 91 -5.39 -11.78 -0.81
C CYS A 91 -5.01 -10.36 -1.25
N ILE A 92 -5.76 -9.79 -2.18
CA ILE A 92 -5.58 -8.42 -2.66
C ILE A 92 -6.69 -7.60 -2.01
N ILE A 93 -6.32 -6.67 -1.13
CA ILE A 93 -7.25 -5.90 -0.31
C ILE A 93 -7.17 -4.43 -0.70
N HIS A 94 -8.14 -3.99 -1.50
CA HIS A 94 -8.43 -2.57 -1.75
C HIS A 94 -9.24 -1.99 -0.58
N HIS A 95 -9.45 -0.68 -0.56
CA HIS A 95 -10.31 -0.04 0.45
C HIS A 95 -11.08 1.17 -0.09
N THR A 96 -12.24 1.46 0.49
CA THR A 96 -13.03 2.65 0.14
C THR A 96 -12.27 3.94 0.42
N GLU A 97 -12.59 5.01 -0.30
CA GLU A 97 -11.95 6.33 -0.18
C GLU A 97 -10.41 6.29 -0.30
N CYS A 98 -9.91 5.50 -1.24
CA CYS A 98 -8.50 5.44 -1.57
C CYS A 98 -8.05 6.72 -2.28
N GLY A 99 -6.92 7.29 -1.84
CA GLY A 99 -6.35 8.49 -2.47
C GLY A 99 -6.03 8.31 -3.96
N MET A 100 -5.72 7.09 -4.40
CA MET A 100 -5.43 6.77 -5.80
C MET A 100 -6.66 6.84 -6.72
N HIS A 101 -7.86 6.90 -6.14
CA HIS A 101 -9.10 7.13 -6.88
C HIS A 101 -9.35 8.62 -7.16
N ALA A 102 -8.82 9.51 -6.30
CA ALA A 102 -8.96 10.96 -6.43
C ALA A 102 -7.80 11.60 -7.23
N LEU A 103 -6.95 10.79 -7.85
CA LEU A 103 -5.79 11.21 -8.63
C LEU A 103 -5.89 10.65 -10.06
N SER A 104 -5.23 11.32 -11.01
CA SER A 104 -4.96 10.79 -12.34
C SER A 104 -3.46 10.84 -12.63
N GLU A 105 -3.00 10.07 -13.61
CA GLU A 105 -1.60 10.09 -14.05
C GLU A 105 -1.17 11.52 -14.46
N GLU A 106 -2.07 12.25 -15.14
CA GLU A 106 -1.86 13.63 -15.59
C GLU A 106 -1.74 14.59 -14.40
N ILE A 107 -2.65 14.51 -13.43
CA ILE A 107 -2.59 15.34 -12.22
C ILE A 107 -1.24 15.17 -11.51
N ILE A 108 -0.81 13.92 -11.30
CA ILE A 108 0.46 13.66 -10.61
C ILE A 108 1.64 14.20 -11.42
N THR A 109 1.63 13.97 -12.73
CA THR A 109 2.71 14.38 -13.64
C THR A 109 2.83 15.90 -13.72
N ASP A 110 1.71 16.61 -13.91
CA ASP A 110 1.67 18.05 -14.04
C ASP A 110 2.11 18.75 -12.75
N LEU A 111 1.64 18.27 -11.59
CA LEU A 111 2.02 18.85 -10.30
C LEU A 111 3.49 18.64 -9.98
N LEU A 112 4.03 17.44 -10.24
CA LEU A 112 5.46 17.14 -10.00
C LEU A 112 6.38 17.86 -10.98
N LYS A 113 5.91 18.17 -12.19
CA LYS A 113 6.62 18.95 -13.20
C LYS A 113 6.79 20.40 -12.78
N ASP A 114 5.79 20.96 -12.11
CA ASP A 114 5.79 22.32 -11.61
C ASP A 114 6.70 22.46 -10.37
N ASP A 115 6.42 21.71 -9.29
CA ASP A 115 7.29 21.65 -8.10
C ASP A 115 7.26 20.28 -7.40
N LEU A 116 8.14 20.09 -6.40
CA LEU A 116 8.23 18.83 -5.63
C LEU A 116 7.71 18.96 -4.19
N GLU A 117 6.96 20.01 -3.89
CA GLU A 117 6.33 20.23 -2.60
C GLU A 117 5.01 19.47 -2.49
N SER A 118 4.46 19.41 -1.27
CA SER A 118 3.18 18.73 -1.05
C SER A 118 2.01 19.51 -1.64
N ALA A 119 1.32 18.95 -2.62
CA ALA A 119 0.06 19.49 -3.12
C ALA A 119 -1.03 19.54 -2.03
N VAL A 120 -2.05 20.37 -2.27
CA VAL A 120 -3.25 20.47 -1.43
C VAL A 120 -4.48 20.12 -2.24
N LEU A 121 -5.48 19.54 -1.58
CA LEU A 121 -6.80 19.32 -2.15
C LEU A 121 -7.69 20.49 -1.75
N GLU A 122 -8.03 21.37 -2.71
CA GLU A 122 -8.92 22.51 -2.51
C GLU A 122 -10.08 22.42 -3.51
N ASP A 123 -11.31 22.54 -3.01
CA ASP A 123 -12.54 22.43 -3.82
C ASP A 123 -12.62 21.14 -4.68
N GLY A 124 -12.04 20.05 -4.16
CA GLY A 124 -12.00 18.74 -4.83
C GLY A 124 -10.93 18.63 -5.91
N ILE A 125 -10.04 19.61 -6.05
CA ILE A 125 -8.98 19.64 -7.06
C ILE A 125 -7.62 19.69 -6.38
N TRP A 126 -6.72 18.80 -6.79
CA TRP A 126 -5.32 18.82 -6.37
C TRP A 126 -4.57 19.94 -7.07
N LYS A 127 -3.86 20.77 -6.30
CA LYS A 127 -3.01 21.84 -6.84
C LYS A 127 -1.78 22.09 -5.99
N ASN A 128 -0.75 22.65 -6.60
CA ASN A 128 0.36 23.25 -5.88
C ASN A 128 -0.11 24.60 -5.32
N PRO A 129 -0.14 24.79 -3.99
CA PRO A 129 -0.49 26.09 -3.42
C PRO A 129 0.62 27.10 -3.72
N GLU A 130 0.28 28.39 -3.78
CA GLU A 130 1.29 29.45 -3.87
C GLU A 130 2.19 29.43 -2.61
N ARG A 131 3.50 29.54 -2.83
CA ARG A 131 4.51 29.54 -1.75
C ARG A 131 5.46 30.71 -1.93
N GLU A 132 5.67 31.46 -0.86
CA GLU A 132 6.71 32.50 -0.85
C GLU A 132 8.12 31.89 -0.89
N SER A 133 8.32 30.76 -0.19
CA SER A 133 9.59 30.02 -0.18
C SER A 133 9.42 28.58 0.30
N THR A 134 10.38 27.73 -0.04
CA THR A 134 10.53 26.37 0.50
C THR A 134 11.98 26.07 0.87
N LYS A 135 12.18 25.09 1.75
CA LYS A 135 13.50 24.50 2.05
C LYS A 135 14.03 23.64 0.91
N ASN A 136 13.17 23.15 0.02
CA ASN A 136 13.58 22.39 -1.15
C ASN A 136 14.34 23.28 -2.14
N LYS A 137 15.43 22.76 -2.68
CA LYS A 137 16.27 23.44 -3.67
C LYS A 137 16.21 22.79 -5.05
N LYS A 138 15.48 21.67 -5.19
CA LYS A 138 15.30 20.98 -6.47
C LYS A 138 14.11 21.58 -7.21
N PRO A 139 14.20 21.77 -8.54
CA PRO A 139 13.05 22.15 -9.35
C PRO A 139 12.05 20.99 -9.45
N GLY A 140 10.86 21.27 -9.97
CA GLY A 140 9.97 20.24 -10.51
C GLY A 140 10.66 19.38 -11.58
N SER A 141 10.05 18.25 -11.93
CA SER A 141 10.66 17.21 -12.75
C SER A 141 9.67 16.51 -13.67
N ASN A 142 9.99 16.46 -14.96
CA ASN A 142 9.26 15.66 -15.96
C ASN A 142 9.49 14.15 -15.79
N TYR A 143 10.34 13.73 -14.86
CA TYR A 143 10.60 12.30 -14.66
C TYR A 143 9.32 11.52 -14.29
N ALA A 144 8.32 12.20 -13.75
CA ALA A 144 6.99 11.64 -13.50
C ALA A 144 6.32 11.04 -14.75
N GLU A 145 6.66 11.53 -15.95
CA GLU A 145 6.18 11.01 -17.25
C GLU A 145 6.69 9.57 -17.53
N HIS A 146 7.70 9.10 -16.80
CA HIS A 146 8.28 7.75 -16.95
C HIS A 146 7.84 6.78 -15.85
N ILE A 147 7.00 7.23 -14.92
CA ILE A 147 6.46 6.42 -13.84
C ILE A 147 5.01 6.10 -14.19
N HIS A 148 4.65 4.82 -14.15
CA HIS A 148 3.26 4.43 -14.12
C HIS A 148 2.78 4.52 -12.67
N TRP A 149 1.85 5.44 -12.39
CA TRP A 149 1.39 5.73 -11.03
C TRP A 149 0.30 4.79 -10.55
N TYR A 150 -0.29 4.01 -11.47
CA TYR A 150 -1.33 3.02 -11.19
C TYR A 150 -2.55 3.64 -10.50
N THR A 151 -2.96 4.84 -10.95
CA THR A 151 -4.25 5.44 -10.58
C THR A 151 -5.42 4.60 -11.12
N PHE A 152 -6.64 4.83 -10.60
CA PHE A 152 -7.83 4.10 -11.07
C PHE A 152 -9.14 4.85 -10.83
N GLU A 153 -10.05 4.76 -11.81
CA GLU A 153 -11.41 5.32 -11.69
C GLU A 153 -12.40 4.30 -11.10
N ASP A 154 -12.36 3.04 -11.54
CA ASP A 154 -13.26 2.00 -11.04
C ASP A 154 -12.49 1.02 -10.17
N GLN A 155 -12.65 1.13 -8.85
CA GLN A 155 -11.99 0.27 -7.88
C GLN A 155 -12.30 -1.21 -8.11
N ARG A 156 -13.58 -1.58 -8.31
CA ARG A 156 -13.96 -2.99 -8.42
C ARG A 156 -13.36 -3.59 -9.69
N LYS A 157 -13.47 -2.87 -10.81
CA LYS A 157 -12.90 -3.29 -12.09
C LYS A 157 -11.38 -3.41 -12.01
N THR A 158 -10.70 -2.46 -11.37
CA THR A 158 -9.25 -2.51 -11.19
C THR A 158 -8.83 -3.70 -10.33
N LEU A 159 -9.52 -3.97 -9.22
CA LEU A 159 -9.25 -5.15 -8.38
C LEU A 159 -9.40 -6.46 -9.19
N ILE A 160 -10.49 -6.60 -9.95
CA ILE A 160 -10.72 -7.78 -10.80
C ILE A 160 -9.59 -7.92 -11.84
N SER A 161 -9.20 -6.82 -12.48
CA SER A 161 -8.09 -6.80 -13.44
C SER A 161 -6.76 -7.19 -12.81
N ASP A 162 -6.45 -6.67 -11.62
CA ASP A 162 -5.22 -6.98 -10.89
C ASP A 162 -5.15 -8.48 -10.52
N ILE A 163 -6.28 -9.08 -10.13
CA ILE A 163 -6.39 -10.54 -9.88
C ILE A 163 -6.17 -11.34 -11.17
N GLU A 164 -6.76 -10.91 -12.28
CA GLU A 164 -6.63 -11.60 -13.57
C GLU A 164 -5.19 -11.54 -14.09
N VAL A 165 -4.49 -10.42 -13.89
CA VAL A 165 -3.06 -10.30 -14.17
C VAL A 165 -2.28 -11.36 -13.40
N LEU A 166 -2.51 -11.49 -12.08
CA LEU A 166 -1.79 -12.48 -11.27
C LEU A 166 -2.11 -13.91 -11.71
N LYS A 167 -3.38 -14.25 -11.96
CA LYS A 167 -3.79 -15.60 -12.37
C LYS A 167 -3.14 -16.04 -13.69
N ASN A 168 -2.94 -15.11 -14.61
CA ASN A 168 -2.34 -15.39 -15.92
C ASN A 168 -0.82 -15.12 -15.98
N HIS A 169 -0.22 -14.62 -14.91
CA HIS A 169 1.18 -14.24 -14.93
C HIS A 169 2.09 -15.48 -15.02
N PRO A 170 3.08 -15.53 -15.92
CA PRO A 170 3.89 -16.74 -16.17
C PRO A 170 4.74 -17.20 -14.97
N LEU A 171 4.96 -16.33 -13.99
CA LEU A 171 5.67 -16.67 -12.74
C LEU A 171 4.75 -17.09 -11.60
N VAL A 172 3.43 -17.05 -11.78
CA VAL A 172 2.44 -17.41 -10.75
C VAL A 172 1.92 -18.80 -11.05
N PRO A 173 2.18 -19.80 -10.18
CA PRO A 173 1.67 -21.14 -10.40
C PRO A 173 0.14 -21.19 -10.38
N SER A 174 -0.45 -22.04 -11.22
CA SER A 174 -1.90 -22.16 -11.37
C SER A 174 -2.64 -22.70 -10.15
N HIS A 175 -1.91 -23.15 -9.12
CA HIS A 175 -2.47 -23.66 -7.87
C HIS A 175 -2.49 -22.61 -6.75
N ILE A 176 -2.05 -21.38 -7.01
CA ILE A 176 -2.16 -20.29 -6.04
C ILE A 176 -3.62 -19.82 -5.99
N ASP A 177 -4.21 -19.85 -4.80
CA ASP A 177 -5.55 -19.31 -4.58
C ASP A 177 -5.46 -17.79 -4.43
N ILE A 178 -6.16 -17.06 -5.30
CA ILE A 178 -6.10 -15.58 -5.36
C ILE A 178 -7.49 -15.00 -5.13
N PHE A 179 -7.63 -14.17 -4.10
CA PHE A 179 -8.88 -13.56 -3.68
C PHE A 179 -8.80 -12.03 -3.65
N GLY A 180 -9.90 -11.37 -4.02
CA GLY A 180 -10.06 -9.93 -3.97
C GLY A 180 -10.99 -9.48 -2.86
N PHE A 181 -10.61 -8.43 -2.13
CA PHE A 181 -11.46 -7.82 -1.13
C PHE A 181 -11.49 -6.30 -1.26
N ILE A 182 -12.60 -5.70 -0.86
CA ILE A 182 -12.71 -4.27 -0.58
C ILE A 182 -13.02 -4.10 0.91
N PHE A 183 -12.13 -3.42 1.63
CA PHE A 183 -12.34 -3.00 3.00
C PHE A 183 -13.05 -1.64 3.03
N ASP A 184 -14.21 -1.56 3.66
CA ASP A 184 -14.88 -0.30 3.87
C ASP A 184 -14.37 0.39 5.15
N ILE A 185 -13.66 1.51 4.98
CA ILE A 185 -13.07 2.24 6.10
C ILE A 185 -14.09 2.86 7.06
N ASN A 186 -15.34 3.02 6.63
CA ASN A 186 -16.39 3.64 7.42
C ASN A 186 -17.09 2.64 8.34
N SER A 187 -17.33 1.42 7.84
CA SER A 187 -18.00 0.35 8.58
C SER A 187 -17.05 -0.66 9.22
N GLY A 188 -15.82 -0.78 8.71
CA GLY A 188 -14.88 -1.83 9.07
C GLY A 188 -15.16 -3.18 8.40
N GLU A 189 -16.11 -3.25 7.47
CA GLU A 189 -16.45 -4.49 6.76
C GLU A 189 -15.39 -4.84 5.71
N LEU A 190 -14.94 -6.10 5.69
CA LEU A 190 -14.10 -6.66 4.63
C LEU A 190 -14.96 -7.52 3.70
N LYS A 191 -15.22 -7.03 2.48
CA LYS A 191 -16.12 -7.69 1.53
C LYS A 191 -15.33 -8.42 0.45
N LEU A 192 -15.61 -9.72 0.28
CA LEU A 192 -15.10 -10.51 -0.84
C LEU A 192 -15.71 -10.03 -2.17
N ILE A 193 -14.88 -9.96 -3.20
CA ILE A 193 -15.25 -9.52 -4.54
C ILE A 193 -15.04 -10.69 -5.50
N ASP A 194 -16.15 -11.15 -6.07
CA ASP A 194 -16.19 -12.09 -7.20
C ASP A 194 -15.85 -11.43 -8.54
#